data_AF-A0A938P3X6-F1
#
_entry.id   AF-A0A938P3X6-F1
#
_cell.length_a   1.000
_cell.length_b   1.000
_cell.length_c   1.000
_cell.angle_alpha   90.00
_cell.angle_beta   90.00
_cell.angle_gamma   90.00
#
_symmetry.space_group_name_H-M   'P 1'
#
loop_
_entity.id
_entity.type
_entity.pdbx_description
1 polymer ?
#
loop_
_entity_poly.entity_id
_entity_poly.type
_entity_poly.pdbx_seq_one_letter_code
_entity_poly.pdbx_strand_id
1 'polypeptide(L)'
;MHAPAVKNEACAQRVARALAALDGVDLSTLRVDGRTGTITVRYESMKLGRKNIEHAIAHAGFDANGIPASDAAKAALPEACR
;
A
#
# COMPACT_ATOMS: atom_id res chain seq x y z
N MET A 1 3.55 6.10 5.95
CA MET A 1 2.09 6.19 5.72
C MET A 1 1.40 5.11 6.54
N HIS A 2 0.09 5.26 6.79
CA HIS A 2 -0.67 4.39 7.67
C HIS A 2 -1.78 3.68 6.88
N ALA A 3 -1.81 2.36 6.94
CA ALA A 3 -2.78 1.48 6.30
C ALA A 3 -3.13 0.33 7.27
N PRO A 4 -4.08 0.53 8.20
CA PRO A 4 -4.33 -0.37 9.34
C PRO A 4 -4.86 -1.75 8.95
N ALA A 5 -5.41 -1.90 7.74
CA ALA A 5 -5.88 -3.18 7.22
C ALA A 5 -4.73 -4.10 6.73
N VAL A 6 -3.51 -3.58 6.56
CA VAL A 6 -2.35 -4.36 6.11
C VAL A 6 -1.68 -5.02 7.31
N LYS A 7 -2.22 -6.15 7.78
CA LYS A 7 -1.82 -6.79 9.04
C LYS A 7 -0.88 -7.99 8.90
N ASN A 8 -0.84 -8.63 7.74
CA ASN A 8 -0.05 -9.83 7.50
C ASN A 8 0.81 -9.72 6.25
N GLU A 9 1.69 -10.71 6.07
CA GLU A 9 2.65 -10.74 4.97
C GLU A 9 1.98 -10.82 3.60
N ALA A 10 0.87 -11.54 3.46
CA ALA A 10 0.15 -11.64 2.20
C ALA A 10 -0.39 -10.27 1.75
N CYS A 11 -0.91 -9.48 2.69
CA CYS A 11 -1.36 -8.11 2.42
C CYS A 11 -0.19 -7.18 2.13
N ALA A 12 0.92 -7.31 2.88
CA ALA A 12 2.14 -6.55 2.64
C ALA A 12 2.72 -6.82 1.25
N GLN A 13 2.74 -8.08 0.80
CA GLN A 13 3.18 -8.45 -0.55
C GLN A 13 2.24 -7.90 -1.63
N ARG A 14 0.93 -7.84 -1.38
CA ARG A 14 -0.02 -7.22 -2.31
C ARG A 14 0.25 -5.73 -2.46
N VAL A 15 0.49 -5.04 -1.35
CA VAL A 15 0.94 -3.64 -1.39
C VAL A 15 2.25 -3.51 -2.15
N ALA A 16 3.26 -4.34 -1.83
CA ALA A 16 4.55 -4.32 -2.51
C ALA A 16 4.40 -4.46 -4.04
N ARG A 17 3.53 -5.36 -4.51
CA ARG A 17 3.20 -5.51 -5.94
C ARG A 17 2.54 -4.27 -6.55
N ALA A 18 1.62 -3.63 -5.83
CA ALA A 18 1.01 -2.39 -6.29
C ALA A 18 2.02 -1.24 -6.37
N LEU A 19 2.95 -1.17 -5.42
CA LEU A 19 4.03 -0.19 -5.41
C LEU A 19 5.09 -0.48 -6.48
N ALA A 20 5.32 -1.74 -6.82
CA ALA A 20 6.26 -2.14 -7.87
C ALA A 20 5.84 -1.66 -9.27
N ALA A 21 4.55 -1.41 -9.47
CA ALA A 21 4.03 -0.84 -10.72
C ALA A 21 4.30 0.66 -10.86
N LEU A 22 4.74 1.34 -9.78
CA LEU A 22 5.06 2.76 -9.81
C LEU A 22 6.54 2.96 -10.16
N ASP A 23 6.79 3.73 -11.22
CA ASP A 23 8.15 4.17 -11.53
C ASP A 23 8.66 5.17 -10.47
N GLY A 24 9.87 4.92 -9.96
CA GLY A 24 10.49 5.73 -8.92
C GLY A 24 10.26 5.28 -7.47
N VAL A 25 9.64 4.12 -7.22
CA VAL A 25 9.58 3.53 -5.87
C VAL A 25 10.75 2.58 -5.64
N ASP A 26 11.43 2.70 -4.49
CA ASP A 26 12.48 1.78 -4.06
C ASP A 26 11.91 0.69 -3.13
N LEU A 27 11.54 -0.44 -3.72
CA LEU A 27 10.98 -1.58 -2.99
C LEU A 27 11.95 -2.20 -1.98
N SER A 28 13.27 -2.03 -2.15
CA SER A 28 14.25 -2.57 -1.20
C SER A 28 14.13 -1.92 0.18
N THR A 29 13.58 -0.71 0.21
CA THR A 29 13.37 0.09 1.42
C THR A 29 11.97 -0.08 2.01
N LEU A 30 11.12 -0.89 1.39
CA LEU A 30 9.77 -1.15 1.86
C LEU A 30 9.81 -1.88 3.22
N ARG A 31 9.13 -1.28 4.19
CA ARG A 31 8.91 -1.82 5.53
C ARG A 31 7.43 -1.70 5.85
N VAL A 32 6.83 -2.80 6.30
CA VAL A 32 5.43 -2.85 6.71
C VAL A 32 5.39 -3.37 8.14
N ASP A 33 4.88 -2.56 9.05
CA ASP A 33 4.57 -2.96 10.42
C ASP A 33 3.11 -3.39 10.48
N GLY A 34 2.86 -4.70 10.44
CA GLY A 34 1.51 -5.26 10.50
C GLY A 34 0.77 -5.05 11.83
N ARG A 35 1.48 -4.68 12.91
CA ARG A 35 0.87 -4.38 14.21
C ARG A 35 0.25 -2.99 14.22
N THR A 36 0.95 -2.01 13.64
CA THR A 36 0.48 -0.62 13.57
C THR A 36 -0.13 -0.25 12.22
N GLY A 37 -0.03 -1.11 11.20
CA GLY A 37 -0.36 -0.79 9.82
C GLY A 37 0.55 0.28 9.21
N THR A 38 1.75 0.49 9.77
CA THR A 38 2.66 1.53 9.28
C THR A 38 3.46 1.02 8.10
N ILE A 39 3.39 1.72 6.98
CA ILE A 39 4.16 1.43 5.76
C ILE A 39 5.18 2.54 5.53
N THR A 40 6.44 2.16 5.37
CA THR A 40 7.55 3.07 5.09
C THR A 40 8.26 2.60 3.84
N VAL A 41 8.46 3.51 2.88
CA VAL A 41 9.15 3.24 1.62
C VAL A 41 9.80 4.52 1.13
N ARG A 42 10.96 4.41 0.48
CA ARG A 42 11.62 5.51 -0.21
C ARG A 42 11.14 5.58 -1.66
N TYR A 43 11.06 6.80 -2.17
CA TYR A 43 10.67 7.05 -3.54
C TYR A 43 11.32 8.34 -4.03
N GLU A 44 11.40 8.48 -5.36
CA GLU A 44 11.96 9.64 -6.03
C GLU A 44 10.92 10.76 -6.13
N SER A 45 11.05 11.78 -5.29
CA SER A 45 10.07 12.88 -5.19
C SER A 45 9.95 13.74 -6.44
N MET A 46 10.92 13.67 -7.36
CA MET A 46 10.87 14.34 -8.66
C MET A 46 9.97 13.62 -9.67
N LYS A 47 9.71 12.33 -9.47
CA LYS A 47 8.84 11.50 -10.34
C LYS A 47 7.49 11.21 -9.74
N LEU A 48 7.45 11.02 -8.41
CA LEU A 48 6.32 10.47 -7.70
C LEU A 48 5.98 11.34 -6.48
N GLY A 49 4.70 11.62 -6.29
CA GLY A 49 4.19 12.23 -5.07
C GLY A 49 3.75 11.18 -4.04
N ARG A 50 3.70 11.58 -2.76
CA ARG A 50 3.12 10.74 -1.69
C ARG A 50 1.71 10.25 -2.03
N LYS A 51 0.90 11.13 -2.62
CA LYS A 51 -0.49 10.81 -2.99
C LYS A 51 -0.57 9.68 -4.00
N ASN A 52 0.35 9.59 -4.96
CA ASN A 52 0.38 8.49 -5.92
C ASN A 52 0.55 7.14 -5.23
N ILE A 53 1.39 7.09 -4.19
CA ILE A 53 1.59 5.88 -3.38
C ILE A 53 0.32 5.54 -2.59
N GLU A 54 -0.29 6.54 -1.94
CA GLU A 54 -1.54 6.37 -1.19
C GLU A 54 -2.67 5.85 -2.10
N HIS A 55 -2.78 6.38 -3.32
CA HIS A 55 -3.71 5.89 -4.34
C HIS A 55 -3.39 4.46 -4.78
N ALA A 56 -2.12 4.10 -5.01
CA ALA A 56 -1.76 2.74 -5.39
C ALA A 56 -2.15 1.71 -4.31
N ILE A 57 -2.01 2.06 -3.03
CA ILE A 57 -2.44 1.23 -1.90
C ILE A 57 -3.98 1.12 -1.85
N ALA A 58 -4.69 2.23 -2.07
CA ALA A 58 -6.15 2.25 -2.18
C ALA A 58 -6.66 1.38 -3.35
N HIS A 59 -6.01 1.44 -4.51
CA HIS A 59 -6.30 0.57 -5.64
C HIS A 59 -5.99 -0.90 -5.37
N ALA A 60 -5.01 -1.19 -4.49
CA ALA A 60 -4.75 -2.55 -4.03
C ALA A 60 -5.85 -3.09 -3.10
N GLY A 61 -6.73 -2.22 -2.60
CA GLY A 61 -7.87 -2.55 -1.74
C GLY A 61 -7.74 -2.06 -0.30
N PHE A 62 -6.65 -1.37 0.05
CA PHE A 62 -6.39 -0.94 1.43
C PHE A 62 -6.51 0.56 1.60
N ASP A 63 -7.20 1.00 2.64
CA ASP A 63 -7.25 2.43 2.99
C ASP A 63 -5.84 2.93 3.36
N ALA A 64 -5.43 4.07 2.80
CA ALA A 64 -4.09 4.63 3.00
C ALA A 64 -4.17 6.09 3.46
N ASN A 65 -3.78 6.35 4.71
CA ASN A 65 -3.93 7.63 5.41
C ASN A 65 -5.37 8.16 5.32
N GLY A 66 -5.65 9.04 4.36
CA GLY A 66 -6.97 9.63 4.11
C GLY A 66 -7.57 9.26 2.75
N ILE A 67 -6.94 8.34 1.99
CA ILE A 67 -7.46 7.84 0.72
C ILE A 67 -8.13 6.48 1.00
N PRO A 68 -9.47 6.40 0.99
CA PRO A 68 -10.17 5.13 1.13
C PRO A 68 -10.04 4.31 -0.17
N ALA A 69 -9.90 3.00 -0.03
CA ALA A 69 -10.06 2.06 -1.13
C ALA A 69 -11.53 1.98 -1.56
N SER A 70 -11.77 1.76 -2.85
CA SER A 70 -13.13 1.56 -3.36
C SER A 70 -13.70 0.22 -2.88
N ASP A 71 -15.03 0.14 -2.76
CA ASP A 71 -15.70 -1.10 -2.34
C ASP A 71 -15.36 -2.28 -3.24
N ALA A 72 -15.20 -2.04 -4.55
CA ALA A 72 -14.74 -3.05 -5.50
C ALA A 72 -13.32 -3.56 -5.19
N ALA A 73 -12.40 -2.66 -4.83
CA ALA A 73 -11.03 -3.04 -4.49
C ALA A 73 -10.96 -3.80 -3.15
N LYS A 74 -11.77 -3.41 -2.16
CA LYS A 74 -11.94 -4.12 -0.88
C LYS A 74 -12.54 -5.51 -1.10
N ALA A 75 -13.55 -5.62 -1.95
CA ALA A 75 -14.15 -6.90 -2.31
C ALA A 75 -13.18 -7.82 -3.06
N ALA A 76 -12.23 -7.27 -3.82
CA ALA A 76 -11.19 -8.03 -4.50
C ALA A 76 -10.03 -8.47 -3.58
N LEU A 77 -10.05 -8.11 -2.29
CA LEU A 77 -9.03 -8.57 -1.35
C LEU A 77 -9.18 -10.08 -1.09
N PRO A 78 -8.05 -10.81 -0.99
CA PRO A 78 -8.05 -12.18 -0.51
C PRO A 78 -8.67 -12.27 0.88
N GLU A 79 -9.27 -13.41 1.25
CA GLU A 79 -9.82 -13.62 2.61
C GLU A 79 -8.79 -13.36 3.72
N ALA A 80 -7.53 -13.68 3.49
CA ALA A 80 -6.45 -13.37 4.42
C ALA A 80 -6.28 -11.86 4.68
N CYS A 81 -6.78 -10.99 3.79
CA CYS A 81 -6.65 -9.54 3.85
C CYS A 81 -7.99 -8.82 4.02
N ARG A 82 -9.09 -9.56 4.11
CA ARG A 82 -10.44 -9.04 4.25
C ARG A 82 -10.79 -8.92 5.74
#